data_AF-A0A7V9E074-F1
#
_entry.id   AF-A0A7V9E074-F1
#
_cell.length_a   1.000
_cell.length_b   1.000
_cell.length_c   1.000
_cell.angle_alpha   90.00
_cell.angle_beta   90.00
_cell.angle_gamma   90.00
#
_symmetry.space_group_name_H-M   'P 1'
#
loop_
_entity.id
_entity.type
_entity.pdbx_description
1 polymer ?
#
loop_
_entity_poly.entity_id
_entity_poly.type
_entity_poly.pdbx_seq_one_letter_code
_entity_poly.pdbx_strand_id
1 'polypeptide(L)' 'ANGRVAVTLASFGLRSYIAGHVPSTDENLICWIVDPAAMVPGTLMPSMGVTAGDARLIAAYLRQLH' A
#
# COMPACT_ATOMS: atom_id res chain seq x y z
N ALA A 1 0.85 20.02 -1.65
CA ALA A 1 1.41 18.73 -1.20
C ALA A 1 2.59 18.38 -2.11
N ASN A 2 3.81 18.41 -1.58
CA ASN A 2 5.03 18.16 -2.38
C ASN A 2 5.22 16.64 -2.56
N GLY A 3 4.64 16.08 -3.62
CA GLY A 3 4.69 14.65 -3.98
C GLY A 3 6.05 14.15 -4.48
N ARG A 4 7.16 14.55 -3.84
CA ARG A 4 8.52 14.05 -4.13
C ARG A 4 8.98 12.96 -3.16
N VAL A 5 8.19 12.64 -2.13
CA VAL A 5 8.51 11.63 -1.11
C VAL A 5 7.84 10.27 -1.38
N ALA A 6 6.83 10.22 -2.25
CA ALA A 6 6.12 8.99 -2.60
C ALA A 6 6.58 8.48 -3.97
N VAL A 7 6.85 7.17 -4.06
CA VAL A 7 7.01 6.48 -5.34
C VAL A 7 5.68 6.48 -6.10
N THR A 8 5.75 6.40 -7.43
CA THR A 8 4.54 6.26 -8.25
C THR A 8 3.69 5.06 -7.83
N LEU A 9 2.37 5.13 -8.00
CA LEU A 9 1.48 3.96 -7.90
C LEU A 9 1.19 3.35 -9.27
N ALA A 10 1.75 3.90 -10.36
CA ALA A 10 1.68 3.28 -11.67
C ALA A 10 2.25 1.86 -11.63
N SER A 11 1.58 0.96 -12.36
CA SER A 11 1.95 -0.45 -12.45
C SER A 11 2.05 -1.17 -11.10
N PHE A 12 1.32 -0.71 -10.08
CA PHE A 12 1.39 -1.30 -8.74
C PHE A 12 1.00 -2.78 -8.74
N GLY A 13 0.03 -3.18 -9.56
CA GLY A 13 -0.40 -4.58 -9.70
C GLY A 13 0.71 -5.52 -10.13
N LEU A 14 1.75 -5.00 -10.80
CA LEU A 14 2.91 -5.77 -11.27
C LEU A 14 4.04 -5.84 -10.22
N ARG A 15 3.92 -5.18 -9.07
CA ARG A 15 4.98 -5.15 -8.05
C ARG A 15 4.96 -6.42 -7.21
N SER A 16 6.12 -7.05 -7.10
CA SER A 16 6.33 -8.20 -6.22
C SER A 16 6.46 -7.82 -4.73
N TYR A 17 6.84 -6.57 -4.43
CA TYR A 17 7.05 -6.10 -3.06
C TYR A 17 6.39 -4.74 -2.80
N ILE A 18 5.79 -4.61 -1.62
CA ILE A 18 5.25 -3.38 -1.06
C ILE A 18 6.35 -2.73 -0.21
N ALA A 19 6.58 -1.43 -0.45
CA ALA A 19 7.66 -0.66 0.18
C ALA A 19 9.08 -1.28 0.04
N GLY A 20 9.27 -2.25 -0.85
CA GLY A 20 10.54 -2.98 -1.01
C GLY A 20 10.83 -4.05 0.06
N HIS A 21 9.93 -4.26 1.03
CA HIS A 21 10.16 -5.15 2.17
C HIS A 21 9.14 -6.30 2.27
N VAL A 22 7.89 -6.05 1.90
CA VAL A 22 6.79 -6.98 2.17
C VAL A 22 6.33 -7.63 0.87
N PRO A 23 6.14 -8.96 0.80
CA PRO A 23 5.55 -9.61 -0.36
C PRO A 23 4.19 -8.99 -0.72
N SER A 24 4.01 -8.66 -1.99
CA SER A 24 2.80 -8.01 -2.50
C SER A 24 1.66 -9.01 -2.69
N THR A 25 1.15 -9.56 -1.58
CA THR A 25 -0.09 -10.35 -1.52
C THR A 25 -1.27 -9.42 -1.21
N ASP A 26 -2.49 -9.83 -1.53
CA ASP A 26 -3.68 -8.99 -1.29
C ASP A 26 -3.89 -8.72 0.20
N GLU A 27 -3.68 -9.73 1.03
CA GLU A 27 -3.76 -9.61 2.49
C GLU A 27 -2.72 -8.62 3.02
N ASN A 28 -1.47 -8.71 2.56
CA ASN A 28 -0.42 -7.77 2.96
C ASN A 28 -0.72 -6.35 2.47
N LEU A 29 -1.30 -6.20 1.28
CA LEU A 29 -1.67 -4.89 0.75
C LEU A 29 -2.78 -4.24 1.58
N ILE A 30 -3.78 -5.02 2.00
CA ILE A 30 -4.85 -4.54 2.88
C ILE A 30 -4.26 -4.10 4.23
N CYS A 31 -3.43 -4.94 4.86
CA CYS A 31 -2.76 -4.60 6.12
C CYS A 31 -1.90 -3.35 5.97
N TRP A 32 -1.20 -3.19 4.85
CA TRP A 32 -0.35 -2.05 4.56
C TRP A 32 -1.14 -0.75 4.43
N ILE A 33 -2.35 -0.79 3.85
CA ILE A 33 -3.22 0.38 3.73
C ILE A 33 -3.80 0.79 5.09
N VAL A 34 -4.11 -0.18 5.95
CA VAL A 34 -4.70 0.06 7.28
C VAL A 34 -3.65 0.57 8.26
N ASP A 35 -2.54 -0.16 8.42
CA ASP A 35 -1.47 0.16 9.37
C ASP A 35 -0.08 -0.15 8.80
N PRO A 36 0.46 0.76 7.96
CA PRO A 36 1.76 0.56 7.33
C PRO A 36 2.91 0.53 8.35
N ALA A 37 2.81 1.28 9.45
CA ALA A 37 3.85 1.36 10.48
C ALA A 37 3.98 0.07 11.30
N ALA A 38 2.89 -0.68 11.48
CA ALA A 38 2.94 -2.02 12.07
C ALA A 38 3.70 -3.04 11.20
N MET A 39 3.70 -2.84 9.88
CA MET A 39 4.38 -3.74 8.94
C MET A 39 5.83 -3.33 8.65
N VAL A 40 6.08 -2.03 8.46
CA VAL A 40 7.41 -1.47 8.25
C VAL A 40 7.59 -0.29 9.20
N PRO A 41 8.18 -0.51 10.39
CA PRO A 41 8.45 0.56 11.35
C PRO A 41 9.31 1.66 10.73
N GLY A 42 8.92 2.91 10.91
CA GLY A 42 9.62 4.07 10.35
C GLY A 42 9.29 4.38 8.88
N THR A 43 8.32 3.68 8.28
CA THR A 43 7.76 4.09 6.98
C THR A 43 7.21 5.51 7.02
N LEU A 44 7.37 6.22 5.91
CA LEU A 44 6.81 7.57 5.71
C LEU A 44 5.35 7.55 5.25
N MET A 45 4.81 6.36 4.92
CA MET A 45 3.39 6.23 4.61
C MET A 45 2.58 6.27 5.93
N PRO A 46 1.67 7.24 6.11
CA PRO A 46 0.82 7.29 7.29
C PRO A 46 -0.30 6.24 7.21
N SER A 47 -0.90 5.92 8.36
CA SER A 47 -2.16 5.18 8.40
C SER A 47 -3.25 5.99 7.70
N MET A 48 -3.97 5.37 6.76
CA MET A 48 -4.94 6.08 5.92
C MET A 48 -6.28 6.37 6.63
N GLY A 49 -6.48 5.84 7.84
CA GLY A 49 -7.70 6.03 8.63
C GLY A 49 -8.93 5.36 8.01
N VAL A 50 -8.73 4.36 7.15
CA VAL A 50 -9.79 3.65 6.43
C VAL A 50 -10.21 2.38 7.16
N THR A 51 -11.44 1.93 6.92
CA THR A 51 -11.89 0.63 7.42
C THR A 51 -11.21 -0.51 6.66
N ALA A 52 -11.22 -1.73 7.24
CA ALA A 52 -10.74 -2.91 6.53
C ALA A 52 -11.53 -3.21 5.24
N GLY A 53 -12.82 -2.81 5.18
CA GLY A 53 -13.63 -2.92 3.97
C GLY A 53 -13.15 -2.00 2.86
N ASP A 54 -12.91 -0.73 3.18
CA ASP A 54 -12.38 0.25 2.23
C ASP A 54 -10.96 -0.11 1.78
N ALA A 55 -10.12 -0.60 2.71
CA ALA A 55 -8.78 -1.07 2.38
C ALA A 55 -8.79 -2.20 1.35
N ARG A 56 -9.77 -3.11 1.40
CA ARG A 56 -9.95 -4.15 0.37
C ARG A 56 -10.30 -3.57 -0.99
N LEU A 57 -11.19 -2.57 -1.04
CA LEU A 57 -11.57 -1.91 -2.30
C LEU A 57 -10.38 -1.16 -2.90
N ILE A 58 -9.62 -0.45 -2.07
CA ILE A 58 -8.40 0.25 -2.49
C ILE A 58 -7.37 -0.75 -2.99
N ALA A 59 -7.14 -1.85 -2.26
CA ALA A 59 -6.22 -2.91 -2.69
C ALA A 59 -6.63 -3.48 -4.06
N ALA A 60 -7.92 -3.79 -4.25
CA ALA A 60 -8.44 -4.29 -5.52
C ALA A 60 -8.19 -3.31 -6.68
N TYR A 61 -8.41 -2.01 -6.45
CA TYR A 61 -8.10 -0.97 -7.44
C TYR A 61 -6.60 -0.92 -7.77
N LEU A 62 -5.73 -0.94 -6.75
CA LEU A 62 -4.28 -0.91 -6.95
C LEU A 62 -3.77 -2.13 -7.74
N ARG A 63 -4.43 -3.28 -7.62
CA ARG A 63 -4.11 -4.48 -8.42
C ARG A 63 -4.41 -4.34 -9.90
N GLN A 64 -5.36 -3.48 -10.24
CA GLN A 64 -5.72 -3.22 -11.63
C GLN A 64 -4.78 -2.19 -12.29
N LEU A 65 -3.81 -1.62 -11.56
CA LEU A 65 -2.84 -0.67 -12.13
C LEU A 65 -1.67 -1.42 -12.78
N HIS A 66 -1.49 -1.19 -14.08
CA HIS A 66 -0.50 -1.79 -14.97
C HIS A 66 0.19 -0.72 -15.80
#